data_AF-A0A816ZRT6-F1
#
_entry.id   AF-A0A816ZRT6-F1
#
_cell.length_a   1.000
_cell.length_b   1.000
_cell.length_c   1.000
_cell.angle_alpha   90.00
_cell.angle_beta   90.00
_cell.angle_gamma   90.00
#
_symmetry.space_group_name_H-M   'P 1'
#
loop_
_entity.id
_entity.type
_entity.pdbx_description
1 polymer ?
#
loop_
_entity_poly.entity_id
_entity_poly.type
_entity_poly.pdbx_seq_one_letter_code
_entity_poly.pdbx_strand_id
1 'polypeptide(L)'
;MAWNFYFKIGTIIFSIRQSRFSIFNLFDTTILLCKGKCIYQGSPNDLANYFASPMHTRIQELVADLDPNEDEIYGVNDERPDAEHCSFRSETYYVAQRTLKNAIRNPQLTLSQTIIVVVLGFLVGLVYYDMELTNERGVQNRLGAIFFIFVSQIFSTVTTLEPLLKERVLFIHENASGYYRTSIFFIAKLVCDILPMRVVPSLIFSIIAYSMSGLHRTVGQFFVFLLTIFMSTVFGSALCFLAAASIPMF
;
A
#
# COMPACT_ATOMS: atom_id res chain seq x y z
N MET A 1 -21.52 10.93 -39.87
CA MET A 1 -21.31 10.77 -38.42
C MET A 1 -19.93 11.34 -38.11
N ALA A 2 -19.86 12.64 -37.88
CA ALA A 2 -18.59 13.36 -37.70
C ALA A 2 -18.14 13.22 -36.24
N TRP A 3 -17.00 12.59 -36.03
CA TRP A 3 -16.33 12.54 -34.73
C TRP A 3 -15.69 13.91 -34.48
N ASN A 4 -16.33 14.74 -33.67
CA ASN A 4 -15.71 15.95 -33.15
C ASN A 4 -14.65 15.54 -32.11
N PHE A 5 -13.39 15.47 -32.55
CA PHE A 5 -12.24 15.42 -31.66
C PHE A 5 -12.12 16.77 -30.97
N TYR A 6 -12.59 16.85 -29.72
CA TYR A 6 -12.25 17.94 -28.82
C TYR A 6 -10.76 17.83 -28.47
N PHE A 7 -9.90 18.57 -29.17
CA PHE A 7 -8.54 18.80 -28.72
C PHE A 7 -8.60 19.67 -27.46
N LYS A 8 -8.46 19.04 -26.30
CA LYS A 8 -8.33 19.74 -25.02
C LYS A 8 -6.95 20.42 -25.04
N ILE A 9 -6.91 21.75 -24.92
CA ILE A 9 -5.66 22.52 -24.83
C ILE A 9 -4.93 22.04 -23.57
N GLY A 10 -3.84 21.31 -23.76
CA GLY A 10 -3.00 20.80 -22.68
C GLY A 10 -1.60 20.55 -23.20
N THR A 11 -0.59 20.97 -22.46
CA THR A 11 0.81 20.69 -22.78
C THR A 11 1.09 19.24 -22.43
N ILE A 12 1.52 18.44 -23.40
CA ILE A 12 1.86 17.02 -23.20
C ILE A 12 3.38 16.87 -23.33
N ILE A 13 4.03 16.47 -22.24
CA ILE A 13 5.46 16.15 -22.22
C ILE A 13 5.57 14.65 -21.95
N PHE A 14 6.30 13.93 -22.80
CA PHE A 14 6.56 12.50 -22.61
C PHE A 14 7.97 12.15 -23.08
N SER A 15 8.49 11.04 -22.57
CA SER A 15 9.75 10.45 -23.04
C SER A 15 9.45 9.20 -23.85
N ILE A 16 10.07 9.07 -25.04
CA ILE A 16 9.96 7.87 -25.88
C ILE A 16 11.35 7.30 -26.11
N ARG A 17 11.50 6.00 -25.83
CA ARG A 17 12.76 5.27 -26.09
C ARG A 17 12.93 4.88 -27.56
N GLN A 18 11.84 4.54 -28.26
CA GLN A 18 11.89 4.14 -29.66
C GLN A 18 10.57 4.51 -30.36
N SER A 19 10.57 5.61 -31.11
CA SER A 19 9.42 6.01 -31.93
C SER A 19 9.52 5.40 -33.33
N ARG A 20 8.36 5.05 -33.91
CA ARG A 20 8.27 4.86 -35.36
C ARG A 20 8.26 6.24 -36.03
N PHE A 21 8.81 6.34 -37.24
CA PHE A 21 8.88 7.61 -37.99
C PHE A 21 7.51 8.31 -38.13
N SER A 22 6.44 7.53 -38.33
CA SER A 22 5.07 8.05 -38.40
C SER A 22 4.59 8.75 -37.13
N ILE A 23 5.12 8.35 -35.96
CA ILE A 23 4.81 8.97 -34.66
C ILE A 23 5.70 10.19 -34.45
N PHE A 24 6.96 10.11 -34.87
CA PHE A 24 7.93 11.21 -34.75
C PHE A 24 7.48 12.49 -35.47
N ASN A 25 6.86 12.35 -36.65
CA ASN A 25 6.35 13.48 -37.41
C ASN A 25 5.08 14.14 -36.81
N LEU A 26 4.50 13.56 -35.75
CA LEU A 26 3.36 14.14 -35.05
C LEU A 26 3.77 15.09 -33.91
N PHE A 27 5.07 15.20 -33.61
CA PHE A 27 5.54 16.02 -32.50
C PHE A 27 5.65 17.49 -32.89
N ASP A 28 5.12 18.38 -32.06
CA ASP A 28 5.29 19.83 -32.25
C ASP A 28 6.71 20.28 -31.87
N THR A 29 7.31 19.63 -30.87
CA THR A 29 8.66 19.93 -30.36
C THR A 29 9.33 18.65 -29.88
N THR A 30 10.59 18.45 -30.28
CA THR A 30 11.45 17.34 -29.85
C THR A 30 12.59 17.88 -29.01
N ILE A 31 12.85 17.21 -27.88
CA ILE A 31 14.00 17.45 -27.01
C ILE A 31 14.85 16.18 -27.00
N LEU A 32 16.14 16.32 -27.29
CA LEU A 32 17.10 15.20 -27.27
C LEU A 32 18.10 15.41 -26.15
N LEU A 33 18.18 14.44 -25.25
CA LEU A 33 19.03 14.47 -24.07
C LEU A 33 20.13 13.40 -24.18
N CYS A 34 21.35 13.72 -23.75
CA CYS A 34 22.45 12.77 -23.60
C CYS A 34 23.23 13.09 -22.31
N LYS A 35 23.46 12.09 -21.47
CA LYS A 35 24.13 12.24 -20.16
C LYS A 35 23.60 13.43 -19.31
N GLY A 36 22.27 13.62 -19.28
CA GLY A 36 21.64 14.72 -18.52
C GLY A 36 21.62 16.08 -19.25
N LYS A 37 22.33 16.25 -20.38
CA LYS A 37 22.41 17.51 -21.12
C LYS A 37 21.52 17.52 -22.34
N CYS A 38 20.84 18.65 -22.57
CA CYS A 38 20.01 18.86 -23.75
C CYS A 38 20.92 19.12 -24.96
N ILE A 39 20.93 18.20 -25.92
CA ILE A 39 21.66 18.32 -27.19
C ILE A 39 20.82 19.12 -28.19
N TYR A 40 19.52 18.87 -28.27
CA TYR A 40 18.64 19.49 -29.24
C TYR A 40 17.29 19.81 -28.62
N GLN A 41 16.74 20.98 -28.98
CA GLN A 41 15.37 21.39 -28.65
C GLN A 41 14.81 22.16 -29.85
N GLY A 42 13.73 21.68 -30.46
CA GLY A 42 13.14 22.33 -31.62
C GLY A 42 12.15 21.45 -32.37
N SER A 43 11.73 21.87 -33.57
CA SER A 43 10.79 21.12 -34.40
C SER A 43 11.43 19.86 -35.01
N PRO A 44 10.73 18.71 -35.09
CA PRO A 44 11.28 17.50 -35.72
C PRO A 44 11.83 17.70 -37.14
N ASN A 45 11.28 18.66 -37.89
CA ASN A 45 11.68 18.96 -39.27
C ASN A 45 13.10 19.54 -39.35
N ASP A 46 13.52 20.31 -38.36
CA ASP A 46 14.84 20.96 -38.33
C ASP A 46 15.92 20.05 -37.75
N LEU A 47 15.52 18.93 -37.14
CA LEU A 47 16.42 17.98 -36.48
C LEU A 47 17.49 17.44 -37.45
N ALA A 48 17.09 17.05 -38.67
CA ALA A 48 18.03 16.53 -39.67
C ALA A 48 19.06 17.59 -40.09
N ASN A 49 18.63 18.84 -40.26
CA ASN A 49 19.50 19.97 -40.60
C ASN A 49 20.46 20.30 -39.45
N TYR A 50 19.99 20.21 -38.21
CA TYR A 50 20.82 20.39 -37.01
C TYR A 50 21.96 19.37 -36.94
N PHE A 51 21.64 18.08 -37.13
CA PHE A 51 22.63 17.00 -37.13
C PHE A 51 23.58 17.02 -38.34
N ALA A 52 23.15 17.59 -39.46
CA ALA A 52 24.01 17.79 -40.63
C ALA A 52 25.00 18.96 -40.47
N SER A 53 24.81 19.82 -39.46
CA SER A 53 25.69 20.96 -39.23
C SER A 53 27.01 20.54 -38.54
N PRO A 54 28.16 21.15 -38.89
CA PRO A 54 29.45 20.86 -38.23
C PRO A 54 29.48 21.29 -36.76
N MET A 55 28.50 22.08 -36.33
CA MET A 55 28.32 22.49 -34.93
C MET A 55 27.96 21.30 -34.04
N HIS A 56 27.24 20.31 -34.57
CA HIS A 56 26.80 19.14 -33.80
C HIS A 56 27.97 18.28 -33.30
N THR A 57 28.95 18.00 -34.17
CA THR A 57 30.14 17.21 -33.82
C THR A 57 30.92 17.85 -32.67
N ARG A 58 31.03 19.18 -32.70
CA ARG A 58 31.73 19.96 -31.67
C ARG A 58 30.99 19.96 -30.33
N ILE A 59 29.66 19.92 -30.35
CA ILE A 59 28.83 19.78 -29.15
C ILE A 59 28.96 18.36 -28.57
N GLN A 60 29.03 17.32 -29.40
CA GLN A 60 29.23 15.95 -28.92
C GLN A 60 30.60 15.77 -28.26
N GLU A 61 31.67 16.33 -28.82
CA GLU A 61 33.00 16.34 -28.21
C GLU A 61 32.98 17.06 -26.86
N LEU A 62 32.37 18.26 -26.81
CA LEU A 62 32.25 19.03 -25.57
C LEU A 62 31.41 18.29 -24.50
N VAL A 63 30.34 17.60 -24.90
CA VAL A 63 29.51 16.76 -24.00
C VAL A 63 30.21 15.47 -23.58
N ALA A 64 31.15 14.96 -24.38
CA ALA A 64 31.97 13.81 -24.02
C ALA A 64 32.98 14.17 -22.91
N ASP A 65 33.51 15.39 -22.94
CA ASP A 65 34.49 15.93 -21.98
C ASP A 65 33.87 16.49 -20.69
N LEU A 66 32.55 16.68 -20.66
CA LEU A 66 31.84 17.18 -19.48
C LEU A 66 31.66 16.05 -18.43
N ASP A 67 32.17 16.29 -17.22
CA ASP A 67 32.01 15.41 -16.06
C ASP A 67 30.53 15.39 -15.61
N PRO A 68 29.86 14.23 -15.47
CA PRO A 68 28.43 14.14 -15.19
C PRO A 68 28.01 14.62 -13.78
N ASN A 69 28.95 15.04 -12.93
CA ASN A 69 28.70 15.47 -11.55
C ASN A 69 28.72 17.00 -11.35
N GLU A 70 29.00 17.79 -12.40
CA GLU A 70 29.13 19.27 -12.32
C GLU A 70 27.87 20.04 -12.78
N ASP A 71 26.69 19.42 -12.76
CA ASP A 71 25.48 20.14 -13.16
C ASP A 71 24.95 20.99 -11.98
N GLU A 72 25.15 22.31 -12.08
CA GLU A 72 24.36 23.31 -11.37
C GLU A 72 22.89 23.10 -11.75
N ILE A 73 22.13 22.46 -10.87
CA ILE A 73 20.68 22.33 -11.01
C ILE A 73 20.11 23.76 -10.89
N TYR A 74 19.85 24.41 -12.03
CA TYR A 74 18.99 25.58 -12.07
C TYR A 74 17.64 25.14 -11.50
N GLY A 75 17.40 25.48 -10.24
CA GLY A 75 16.16 25.19 -9.54
C GLY A 75 15.03 25.91 -10.26
N VAL A 76 14.35 25.20 -11.16
CA VAL A 76 13.01 25.60 -11.56
C VAL A 76 12.16 25.48 -10.31
N ASN A 77 11.56 26.59 -9.88
CA ASN A 77 10.54 26.54 -8.84
C ASN A 77 9.43 25.63 -9.37
N ASP A 78 9.38 24.40 -8.85
CA ASP A 78 8.32 23.44 -9.10
C ASP A 78 7.07 23.93 -8.34
N GLU A 79 6.47 25.02 -8.85
CA GLU A 79 5.13 25.45 -8.48
C GLU A 79 4.16 24.41 -9.00
N ARG A 80 4.07 23.29 -8.28
CA ARG A 80 3.03 22.30 -8.50
C ARG A 80 1.71 23.03 -8.28
N PRO A 81 0.77 23.00 -9.23
CA PRO A 81 -0.56 23.50 -8.97
C PRO A 81 -1.07 22.80 -7.71
N ASP A 82 -1.41 23.60 -6.71
CA ASP A 82 -1.96 23.14 -5.46
C ASP A 82 -3.19 22.29 -5.79
N ALA A 83 -3.08 20.99 -5.49
CA ALA A 83 -4.17 20.05 -5.73
C ALA A 83 -5.36 20.54 -4.91
N GLU A 84 -6.38 21.06 -5.59
CA GLU A 84 -7.67 21.38 -4.98
C GLU A 84 -8.29 20.07 -4.48
N HIS A 85 -8.04 19.79 -3.20
CA HIS A 85 -8.56 18.61 -2.54
C HIS A 85 -10.06 18.77 -2.30
N CYS A 86 -10.81 17.70 -2.55
CA CYS A 86 -12.21 17.64 -2.17
C CYS A 86 -12.33 17.61 -0.64
N SER A 87 -13.56 17.78 -0.12
CA SER A 87 -13.80 17.66 1.32
C SER A 87 -13.29 16.32 1.86
N PHE A 88 -12.59 16.35 3.00
CA PHE A 88 -11.98 15.20 3.67
C PHE A 88 -12.91 13.99 3.83
N ARG A 89 -14.21 14.24 4.07
CA ARG A 89 -15.22 13.18 4.22
C ARG A 89 -15.48 12.45 2.91
N SER A 90 -15.59 13.19 1.81
CA SER A 90 -15.84 12.63 0.48
C SER A 90 -14.64 11.79 0.04
N GLU A 91 -13.43 12.32 0.22
CA GLU A 91 -12.19 11.59 -0.07
C GLU A 91 -12.10 10.29 0.74
N THR A 92 -12.34 10.36 2.05
CA THR A 92 -12.33 9.18 2.92
C THR A 92 -13.39 8.16 2.51
N TYR A 93 -14.60 8.60 2.16
CA TYR A 93 -15.67 7.72 1.71
C TYR A 93 -15.30 6.96 0.43
N TYR A 94 -14.78 7.64 -0.59
CA TYR A 94 -14.42 6.98 -1.84
C TYR A 94 -13.25 6.01 -1.68
N VAL A 95 -12.23 6.39 -0.92
CA VAL A 95 -11.09 5.49 -0.63
C VAL A 95 -11.56 4.29 0.19
N ALA A 96 -12.38 4.51 1.23
CA ALA A 96 -12.97 3.44 2.05
C ALA A 96 -13.82 2.48 1.21
N GLN A 97 -14.71 3.00 0.36
CA GLN A 97 -15.56 2.21 -0.53
C GLN A 97 -14.72 1.38 -1.49
N ARG A 98 -13.67 1.97 -2.08
CA ARG A 98 -12.73 1.27 -2.94
C ARG A 98 -12.01 0.14 -2.19
N THR A 99 -11.47 0.42 -1.01
CA THR A 99 -10.76 -0.56 -0.18
C THR A 99 -11.67 -1.72 0.20
N LEU A 100 -12.91 -1.44 0.65
CA LEU A 100 -13.88 -2.46 0.99
C LEU A 100 -14.28 -3.30 -0.23
N LYS A 101 -14.51 -2.67 -1.38
CA LYS A 101 -14.86 -3.36 -2.62
C LYS A 101 -13.71 -4.24 -3.12
N ASN A 102 -12.46 -3.80 -2.95
CA ASN A 102 -11.28 -4.60 -3.26
C ASN A 102 -11.18 -5.81 -2.32
N ALA A 103 -11.38 -5.59 -1.02
CA ALA A 103 -11.33 -6.65 -0.01
C ALA A 103 -12.41 -7.73 -0.24
N ILE A 104 -13.63 -7.33 -0.59
CA ILE A 104 -14.74 -8.26 -0.88
C ILE A 104 -14.51 -9.02 -2.20
N ARG A 105 -13.95 -8.36 -3.23
CA ARG A 105 -13.71 -8.98 -4.55
C ARG A 105 -12.54 -9.95 -4.56
N ASN A 106 -11.57 -9.77 -3.67
CA ASN A 106 -10.40 -10.63 -3.54
C ASN A 106 -10.39 -11.39 -2.18
N PRO A 107 -11.37 -12.28 -1.92
CA PRO A 107 -11.50 -12.91 -0.62
C PRO A 107 -10.46 -14.01 -0.37
N GLN A 108 -9.59 -14.34 -1.33
CA GLN A 108 -8.67 -15.47 -1.25
C GLN A 108 -7.80 -15.44 0.02
N LEU A 109 -7.24 -14.28 0.35
CA LEU A 109 -6.38 -14.11 1.52
C LEU A 109 -7.19 -14.26 2.82
N THR A 110 -8.31 -13.54 2.92
CA THR A 110 -9.19 -13.55 4.11
C THR A 110 -9.80 -14.92 4.36
N LEU A 111 -10.24 -15.62 3.30
CA LEU A 111 -10.82 -16.95 3.40
C LEU A 111 -9.78 -17.96 3.90
N SER A 112 -8.59 -17.96 3.29
CA SER A 112 -7.50 -18.87 3.68
C SER A 112 -7.11 -18.69 5.14
N GLN A 113 -6.99 -17.43 5.58
CA GLN A 113 -6.67 -17.11 6.96
C GLN A 113 -7.81 -17.48 7.91
N THR A 114 -9.06 -17.23 7.54
CA THR A 114 -10.21 -17.61 8.37
C THR A 114 -10.25 -19.12 8.59
N ILE A 115 -10.00 -19.93 7.55
CA ILE A 115 -9.94 -21.39 7.66
C ILE A 115 -8.82 -21.82 8.62
N ILE A 116 -7.61 -21.30 8.44
CA ILE A 116 -6.45 -21.64 9.30
C ILE A 116 -6.74 -21.28 10.76
N VAL A 117 -7.29 -20.09 11.00
CA VAL A 117 -7.56 -19.57 12.34
C VAL A 117 -8.69 -20.33 13.03
N VAL A 118 -9.71 -20.79 12.29
CA VAL A 118 -10.75 -21.68 12.81
C VAL A 118 -10.18 -23.05 13.19
N VAL A 119 -9.39 -23.67 12.30
CA VAL A 119 -8.75 -24.97 12.57
C VAL A 119 -7.82 -24.88 13.78
N LEU A 120 -7.03 -23.81 13.87
CA LEU A 120 -6.16 -23.55 15.01
C LEU A 120 -6.98 -23.35 16.29
N GLY A 121 -8.13 -22.67 16.23
CA GLY A 121 -9.03 -22.48 17.37
C GLY A 121 -9.54 -23.79 17.94
N PHE A 122 -9.96 -24.72 17.07
CA PHE A 122 -10.34 -26.06 17.48
C PHE A 122 -9.16 -26.84 18.07
N LEU A 123 -7.98 -26.77 17.45
CA LEU A 123 -6.79 -27.47 17.94
C LEU A 123 -6.43 -26.99 19.35
N VAL A 124 -6.35 -25.68 19.56
CA VAL A 124 -6.09 -25.07 20.87
C VAL A 124 -7.18 -25.43 21.88
N GLY A 125 -8.44 -25.36 21.47
CA GLY A 125 -9.59 -25.74 22.30
C GLY A 125 -9.55 -27.21 22.73
N LEU A 126 -9.08 -28.11 21.86
CA LEU A 126 -8.91 -29.54 22.17
C LEU A 126 -7.73 -29.80 23.11
N VAL A 127 -6.60 -29.11 22.92
CA VAL A 127 -5.41 -29.26 23.77
C VAL A 127 -5.70 -28.84 25.22
N TYR A 128 -6.48 -27.79 25.40
CA TYR A 128 -6.86 -27.25 26.71
C TYR A 128 -8.31 -27.57 27.09
N TYR A 129 -8.85 -28.67 26.58
CA TYR A 129 -10.25 -29.03 26.81
C TYR A 129 -10.55 -29.21 28.30
N ASP A 130 -11.57 -28.51 28.79
CA ASP A 130 -12.15 -28.60 30.14
C ASP A 130 -11.11 -28.67 31.29
N MET A 131 -10.38 -27.56 31.51
CA MET A 131 -9.36 -27.49 32.54
C MET A 131 -9.96 -27.45 33.96
N GLU A 132 -9.42 -28.27 34.87
CA GLU A 132 -9.83 -28.28 36.28
C GLU A 132 -9.60 -26.93 36.99
N LEU A 133 -10.59 -26.48 37.76
CA LEU A 133 -10.59 -25.15 38.37
C LEU A 133 -9.83 -25.08 39.71
N THR A 134 -9.77 -26.17 40.46
CA THR A 134 -9.36 -26.22 41.88
C THR A 134 -7.92 -26.64 42.14
N ASN A 135 -7.27 -27.36 41.22
CA ASN A 135 -5.93 -27.90 41.43
C ASN A 135 -4.83 -26.90 41.03
N GLU A 136 -3.67 -26.95 41.71
CA GLU A 136 -2.49 -26.13 41.37
C GLU A 136 -2.03 -26.35 39.92
N ARG A 137 -2.11 -27.59 39.42
CA ARG A 137 -1.86 -27.95 38.01
C ARG A 137 -2.86 -27.28 37.05
N GLY A 138 -4.10 -27.07 37.49
CA GLY A 138 -5.14 -26.37 36.74
C GLY A 138 -4.80 -24.89 36.54
N VAL A 139 -4.16 -24.24 37.52
CA VAL A 139 -3.68 -22.85 37.38
C VAL A 139 -2.66 -22.74 36.26
N GLN A 140 -1.68 -23.65 36.22
CA GLN A 140 -0.65 -23.66 35.18
C GLN A 140 -1.23 -23.90 33.79
N ASN A 141 -2.15 -24.86 33.64
CA ASN A 141 -2.82 -25.12 32.36
C ASN A 141 -3.61 -23.90 31.87
N ARG A 142 -4.31 -23.18 32.76
CA ARG A 142 -5.04 -21.96 32.41
C ARG A 142 -4.12 -20.83 31.94
N LEU A 143 -3.01 -20.62 32.63
CA LEU A 143 -2.00 -19.64 32.21
C LEU A 143 -1.41 -20.01 30.85
N GLY A 144 -1.13 -21.30 30.64
CA GLY A 144 -0.69 -21.83 29.34
C GLY A 144 -1.70 -21.58 28.22
N ALA A 145 -2.98 -21.85 28.47
CA ALA A 145 -4.06 -21.63 27.50
C ALA A 145 -4.19 -20.15 27.11
N ILE A 146 -4.26 -19.25 28.10
CA ILE A 146 -4.39 -17.80 27.85
C ILE A 146 -3.15 -17.28 27.10
N PHE A 147 -1.96 -17.70 27.52
CA PHE A 147 -0.71 -17.34 26.84
C PHE A 147 -0.70 -17.82 25.39
N PHE A 148 -1.06 -19.08 25.14
CA PHE A 148 -1.05 -19.66 23.80
C PHE A 148 -2.06 -18.97 22.87
N ILE A 149 -3.27 -18.72 23.35
CA ILE A 149 -4.30 -17.96 22.63
C ILE A 149 -3.76 -16.58 22.25
N PHE A 150 -3.17 -15.87 23.21
CA PHE A 150 -2.67 -14.51 23.00
C PHE A 150 -1.49 -14.45 22.02
N VAL A 151 -0.53 -15.37 22.14
CA VAL A 151 0.62 -15.45 21.21
C VAL A 151 0.17 -15.83 19.81
N SER A 152 -0.74 -16.80 19.68
CA SER A 152 -1.32 -17.18 18.38
C SER A 152 -2.01 -16.00 17.71
N GLN A 153 -2.70 -15.18 18.53
CA GLN A 153 -3.37 -13.98 18.06
C GLN A 153 -2.40 -12.93 17.53
N ILE A 154 -1.30 -12.64 18.25
CA ILE A 154 -0.27 -11.72 17.79
C ILE A 154 0.40 -12.23 16.51
N PHE A 155 0.75 -13.51 16.45
CA PHE A 155 1.38 -14.10 15.26
C PHE A 155 0.46 -14.00 14.03
N SER A 156 -0.85 -14.18 14.21
CA SER A 156 -1.83 -14.00 13.14
C SER A 156 -1.80 -12.59 12.54
N THR A 157 -1.44 -11.56 13.31
CA THR A 157 -1.38 -10.17 12.80
C THR A 157 -0.22 -9.95 11.84
N VAL A 158 0.89 -10.70 11.95
CA VAL A 158 2.06 -10.56 11.06
C VAL A 158 1.70 -10.81 9.60
N THR A 159 0.70 -11.65 9.35
CA THR A 159 0.19 -11.95 8.00
C THR A 159 -0.45 -10.74 7.27
N THR A 160 -0.64 -9.61 7.97
CA THR A 160 -1.09 -8.34 7.37
C THR A 160 0.02 -7.57 6.67
N LEU A 161 1.28 -7.90 6.91
CA LEU A 161 2.41 -7.15 6.37
C LEU A 161 2.52 -7.27 4.84
N GLU A 162 2.39 -8.47 4.29
CA GLU A 162 2.49 -8.73 2.84
C GLU A 162 1.46 -7.96 1.99
N PRO A 163 0.14 -8.02 2.26
CA PRO A 163 -0.83 -7.25 1.48
C PRO A 163 -0.62 -5.74 1.64
N LEU A 164 -0.20 -5.30 2.83
CA LEU A 164 0.05 -3.89 3.09
C LEU A 164 1.23 -3.34 2.28
N LEU A 165 2.32 -4.11 2.14
CA LEU A 165 3.46 -3.72 1.29
C LEU A 165 3.07 -3.60 -0.19
N LYS A 166 2.26 -4.53 -0.70
CA LYS A 166 1.76 -4.49 -2.09
C LYS A 166 0.90 -3.25 -2.34
N GLU A 167 0.02 -2.90 -1.41
CA GLU A 167 -0.83 -1.72 -1.55
C GLU A 167 -0.06 -0.40 -1.36
N ARG A 168 1.00 -0.41 -0.55
CA ARG A 168 1.86 0.78 -0.36
C ARG A 168 2.49 1.25 -1.67
N VAL A 169 2.87 0.33 -2.56
CA VAL A 169 3.40 0.67 -3.90
C VAL A 169 2.39 1.51 -4.68
N LEU A 170 1.11 1.11 -4.67
CA LEU A 170 0.03 1.86 -5.30
C LEU A 170 -0.20 3.22 -4.62
N PHE A 171 -0.19 3.24 -3.28
CA PHE A 171 -0.34 4.47 -2.49
C PHE A 171 0.73 5.52 -2.85
N ILE A 172 2.00 5.14 -2.99
CA ILE A 172 3.07 6.07 -3.32
C ILE A 172 2.81 6.74 -4.68
N HIS A 173 2.36 5.95 -5.67
CA HIS A 173 2.03 6.47 -6.99
C HIS A 173 0.82 7.42 -6.97
N GLU A 174 -0.23 7.06 -6.22
CA GLU A 174 -1.43 7.87 -6.07
C GLU A 174 -1.18 9.16 -5.28
N ASN A 175 -0.37 9.09 -4.23
CA ASN A 175 0.02 10.24 -3.42
C ASN A 175 0.94 11.19 -4.20
N ALA A 176 1.88 10.67 -4.99
CA ALA A 176 2.73 11.48 -5.87
C ALA A 176 1.92 12.22 -6.95
N SER A 177 0.78 11.65 -7.37
CA SER A 177 -0.14 12.25 -8.33
C SER A 177 -1.17 13.19 -7.67
N GLY A 178 -1.16 13.34 -6.33
CA GLY A 178 -2.05 14.25 -5.61
C GLY A 178 -3.51 13.79 -5.50
N TYR A 179 -3.81 12.48 -5.59
CA TYR A 179 -5.20 12.00 -5.57
C TYR A 179 -5.90 12.12 -4.21
N TYR A 180 -5.18 11.94 -3.10
CA TYR A 180 -5.72 12.04 -1.74
C TYR A 180 -4.60 12.24 -0.71
N ARG A 181 -4.98 12.72 0.48
CA ARG A 181 -4.05 12.94 1.60
C ARG A 181 -3.58 11.63 2.21
N THR A 182 -2.32 11.58 2.65
CA THR A 182 -1.74 10.44 3.37
C THR A 182 -2.58 9.96 4.57
N SER A 183 -3.16 10.88 5.35
CA SER A 183 -3.99 10.53 6.53
C SER A 183 -5.28 9.77 6.16
N ILE A 184 -5.83 10.03 4.98
CA ILE A 184 -7.08 9.42 4.51
C ILE A 184 -6.87 7.94 4.18
N PHE A 185 -5.71 7.61 3.59
CA PHE A 185 -5.32 6.23 3.34
C PHE A 185 -5.27 5.41 4.63
N PHE A 186 -4.58 5.93 5.65
CA PHE A 186 -4.46 5.24 6.94
C PHE A 186 -5.81 5.00 7.61
N ILE A 187 -6.67 6.02 7.66
CA ILE A 187 -7.99 5.91 8.28
C ILE A 187 -8.88 4.93 7.51
N ALA A 188 -8.92 5.03 6.17
CA ALA A 188 -9.69 4.11 5.35
C ALA A 188 -9.21 2.67 5.50
N LYS A 189 -7.90 2.44 5.61
CA LYS A 189 -7.36 1.10 5.84
C LYS A 189 -7.68 0.55 7.22
N LEU A 190 -7.51 1.35 8.26
CA LEU A 190 -7.79 0.92 9.64
C LEU A 190 -9.26 0.50 9.79
N VAL A 191 -10.19 1.30 9.25
CA VAL A 191 -11.62 1.05 9.42
C VAL A 191 -12.15 -0.03 8.47
N CYS A 192 -11.76 -0.02 7.19
CA CYS A 192 -12.42 -0.87 6.18
C CYS A 192 -11.70 -2.19 5.91
N ASP A 193 -10.44 -2.33 6.31
CA ASP A 193 -9.68 -3.56 6.08
C ASP A 193 -9.40 -4.29 7.40
N ILE A 194 -8.81 -3.60 8.38
CA ILE A 194 -8.41 -4.24 9.65
C ILE A 194 -9.63 -4.71 10.44
N LEU A 195 -10.64 -3.86 10.64
CA LEU A 195 -11.82 -4.24 11.43
C LEU A 195 -12.58 -5.44 10.83
N PRO A 196 -13.16 -5.38 9.62
CA PRO A 196 -13.99 -6.48 9.13
C PRO A 196 -13.18 -7.72 8.76
N MET A 197 -11.99 -7.57 8.17
CA MET A 197 -11.25 -8.73 7.62
C MET A 197 -10.28 -9.36 8.62
N ARG A 198 -9.93 -8.68 9.73
CA ARG A 198 -8.97 -9.21 10.73
C ARG A 198 -9.57 -9.41 12.10
N VAL A 199 -10.35 -8.47 12.59
CA VAL A 199 -10.98 -8.62 13.90
C VAL A 199 -12.02 -9.74 13.87
N VAL A 200 -12.80 -9.89 12.80
CA VAL A 200 -13.83 -10.95 12.74
C VAL A 200 -13.25 -12.36 12.83
N PRO A 201 -12.25 -12.78 12.03
CA PRO A 201 -11.64 -14.11 12.17
C PRO A 201 -11.00 -14.35 13.55
N SER A 202 -10.41 -13.29 14.12
CA SER A 202 -9.78 -13.32 15.44
C SER A 202 -10.78 -13.54 16.57
N LEU A 203 -11.94 -12.87 16.49
CA LEU A 203 -13.03 -13.07 17.44
C LEU A 203 -13.63 -14.47 17.30
N ILE A 204 -13.74 -15.02 16.09
CA ILE A 204 -14.22 -16.39 15.88
C ILE A 204 -13.28 -17.39 16.57
N PHE A 205 -11.97 -17.28 16.35
CA PHE A 205 -10.97 -18.10 17.07
C PHE A 205 -11.10 -17.99 18.58
N SER A 206 -11.26 -16.76 19.07
CA SER A 206 -11.37 -16.48 20.51
C SER A 206 -12.63 -17.10 21.12
N ILE A 207 -13.76 -17.03 20.42
CA ILE A 207 -15.03 -17.62 20.87
C ILE A 207 -14.92 -19.14 20.95
N ILE A 208 -14.34 -19.78 19.92
CA ILE A 208 -14.13 -21.24 19.89
C ILE A 208 -13.19 -21.66 21.02
N ALA A 209 -12.00 -21.04 21.08
CA ALA A 209 -10.98 -21.38 22.07
C ALA A 209 -11.50 -21.18 23.49
N TYR A 210 -12.15 -20.05 23.80
CA TYR A 210 -12.70 -19.75 25.12
C TYR A 210 -13.80 -20.74 25.54
N SER A 211 -14.69 -21.08 24.61
CA SER A 211 -15.80 -22.01 24.90
C SER A 211 -15.31 -23.43 25.18
N MET A 212 -14.30 -23.90 24.45
CA MET A 212 -13.76 -25.26 24.61
C MET A 212 -12.82 -25.41 25.81
N SER A 213 -12.09 -24.35 26.15
CA SER A 213 -11.11 -24.39 27.24
C SER A 213 -11.73 -24.33 28.65
N GLY A 214 -13.05 -24.17 28.75
CA GLY A 214 -13.76 -24.22 30.04
C GLY A 214 -13.43 -23.06 30.98
N LEU A 215 -13.04 -21.90 30.44
CA LEU A 215 -12.80 -20.70 31.26
C LEU A 215 -14.09 -20.25 31.98
N HIS A 216 -13.94 -19.42 33.01
CA HIS A 216 -15.05 -18.97 33.85
C HIS A 216 -16.23 -18.45 33.02
N ARG A 217 -17.40 -19.09 33.14
CA ARG A 217 -18.59 -18.79 32.34
C ARG A 217 -19.35 -17.52 32.76
N THR A 218 -18.68 -16.59 33.42
CA THR A 218 -19.27 -15.30 33.80
C THR A 218 -19.28 -14.37 32.59
N VAL A 219 -20.44 -13.77 32.32
CA VAL A 219 -20.63 -12.85 31.18
C VAL A 219 -19.60 -11.70 31.20
N GLY A 220 -19.30 -11.15 32.37
CA GLY A 220 -18.31 -10.06 32.50
C GLY A 220 -16.89 -10.48 32.08
N GLN A 221 -16.44 -11.67 32.48
CA GLN A 221 -15.09 -12.15 32.16
C GLN A 221 -14.95 -12.51 30.67
N PHE A 222 -16.03 -13.00 30.06
CA PHE A 222 -16.09 -13.24 28.63
C PHE A 222 -15.91 -11.95 27.82
N PHE A 223 -16.63 -10.87 28.18
CA PHE A 223 -16.47 -9.58 27.50
C PHE A 223 -15.10 -8.94 27.71
N VAL A 224 -14.54 -9.03 28.92
CA VAL A 224 -13.18 -8.55 29.19
C VAL A 224 -12.15 -9.32 28.35
N PHE A 225 -12.30 -10.63 28.22
CA PHE A 225 -11.46 -11.45 27.36
C PHE A 225 -11.59 -11.06 25.88
N LEU A 226 -12.82 -10.95 25.36
CA LEU A 226 -13.04 -10.50 23.97
C LEU A 226 -12.48 -9.10 23.71
N LEU A 227 -12.65 -8.17 24.65
CA LEU A 227 -12.10 -6.81 24.55
C LEU A 227 -10.56 -6.86 24.51
N THR A 228 -9.95 -7.73 25.32
CA THR A 228 -8.49 -7.89 25.35
C THR A 228 -7.97 -8.43 24.03
N ILE A 229 -8.63 -9.43 23.44
CA ILE A 229 -8.26 -9.95 22.11
C ILE A 229 -8.51 -8.91 21.01
N PHE A 230 -9.61 -8.16 21.09
CA PHE A 230 -9.88 -7.06 20.16
C PHE A 230 -8.75 -6.02 20.18
N MET A 231 -8.39 -5.54 21.37
CA MET A 231 -7.35 -4.53 21.54
C MET A 231 -5.97 -5.05 21.13
N SER A 232 -5.62 -6.30 21.45
CA SER A 232 -4.35 -6.88 21.03
C SER A 232 -4.25 -7.04 19.52
N THR A 233 -5.35 -7.36 18.85
CA THR A 233 -5.40 -7.49 17.38
C THR A 233 -5.21 -6.14 16.70
N VAL A 234 -5.85 -5.08 17.20
CA VAL A 234 -5.68 -3.71 16.70
C VAL A 234 -4.24 -3.23 16.94
N PHE A 235 -3.69 -3.51 18.12
CA PHE A 235 -2.32 -3.16 18.46
C PHE A 235 -1.28 -3.88 17.58
N GLY A 236 -1.39 -5.20 17.42
CA GLY A 236 -0.50 -5.98 16.55
C GLY A 236 -0.57 -5.53 15.09
N SER A 237 -1.77 -5.18 14.62
CA SER A 237 -1.95 -4.61 13.28
C SER A 237 -1.26 -3.26 13.17
N ALA A 238 -1.40 -2.36 14.16
CA ALA A 238 -0.72 -1.06 14.17
C ALA A 238 0.81 -1.20 14.13
N LEU A 239 1.39 -2.19 14.82
CA LEU A 239 2.82 -2.50 14.73
C LEU A 239 3.24 -2.95 13.33
N CYS A 240 2.42 -3.76 12.66
CA CYS A 240 2.68 -4.16 11.27
C CYS A 240 2.63 -2.95 10.32
N PHE A 241 1.72 -2.00 10.54
CA PHE A 241 1.67 -0.75 9.78
C PHE A 241 2.93 0.11 10.00
N LEU A 242 3.41 0.21 11.24
CA LEU A 242 4.66 0.90 11.54
C LEU A 242 5.83 0.23 10.82
N ALA A 243 5.94 -1.10 10.92
CA ALA A 243 6.99 -1.86 10.23
C ALA A 243 6.93 -1.64 8.71
N ALA A 244 5.74 -1.70 8.10
CA ALA A 244 5.55 -1.47 6.67
C ALA A 244 5.94 -0.04 6.23
N ALA A 245 5.75 0.95 7.11
CA ALA A 245 6.17 2.33 6.86
C ALA A 245 7.69 2.51 6.97
N SER A 246 8.32 1.83 7.94
CA SER A 246 9.76 1.93 8.21
C SER A 246 10.63 1.22 7.17
N ILE A 247 10.17 0.12 6.57
CA ILE A 247 10.94 -0.64 5.59
C ILE A 247 11.09 0.18 4.30
N PRO A 248 12.30 0.55 3.85
CA PRO A 248 12.49 1.16 2.54
C PRO A 248 12.26 0.11 1.45
N MET A 249 11.47 0.45 0.42
CA MET A 249 11.35 -0.39 -0.76
C MET A 249 12.52 -0.06 -1.67
N PHE A 250 13.46 -1.02 -1.79
CA PHE A 250 14.52 -0.99 -2.80
C PHE A 250 14.00 -1.57 -4.12
#